data_AF-A0A3B9URV9-F1
#
_entry.id   AF-A0A3B9URV9-F1
#
_cell.length_a   1.000
_cell.length_b   1.000
_cell.length_c   1.000
_cell.angle_alpha   90.00
_cell.angle_beta   90.00
_cell.angle_gamma   90.00
#
_symmetry.space_group_name_H-M   'P 1'
#
loop_
_entity.id
_entity.type
_entity.pdbx_description
1 polymer ?
#
loop_
_entity_poly.entity_id
_entity_poly.type
_entity_poly.pdbx_seq_one_letter_code
_entity_poly.pdbx_strand_id
1 'polypeptide(L)' 'MYESKFVKIDLKAGLLSRDSAEDYNKIIENYLKENWKFIQIFAPSTGRYEFLPYFELIFERKIKNFN' A
#
# COMPACT_ATOMS: atom_id res chain seq x y z
N MET A 1 -21.65 1.61 1.61
CA MET A 1 -20.49 1.93 2.47
C MET A 1 -19.21 1.48 1.77
N TYR A 2 -18.05 1.97 2.19
CA TYR A 2 -16.76 1.53 1.67
C TYR A 2 -15.98 0.83 2.79
N GLU A 3 -15.20 -0.17 2.42
CA GLU A 3 -14.16 -0.76 3.27
C GLU A 3 -12.80 -0.24 2.81
N SER A 4 -11.90 -0.03 3.77
CA SER A 4 -10.54 0.48 3.52
C SER A 4 -9.50 -0.60 3.81
N LYS A 5 -8.42 -0.62 3.03
CA LYS A 5 -7.28 -1.51 3.24
C LYS A 5 -5.96 -0.74 3.18
N PHE A 6 -5.06 -1.06 4.11
CA PHE A 6 -3.75 -0.43 4.28
C PHE A 6 -2.68 -1.49 4.10
N VAL A 7 -1.79 -1.30 3.11
CA VAL A 7 -0.71 -2.24 2.82
C VAL A 7 0.62 -1.57 3.13
N LYS A 8 1.25 -1.98 4.24
CA LYS A 8 2.54 -1.46 4.67
C LYS A 8 3.69 -2.11 3.88
N ILE A 9 4.60 -1.29 3.39
CA ILE A 9 5.80 -1.70 2.66
C ILE A 9 7.02 -1.14 3.39
N ASP A 10 7.82 -2.05 3.95
CA ASP A 10 9.07 -1.70 4.63
C ASP A 10 10.20 -1.50 3.61
N LEU A 11 10.83 -0.32 3.58
CA LEU A 11 11.86 -0.02 2.59
C LEU A 11 13.17 -0.78 2.86
N LYS A 12 13.45 -1.21 4.11
CA LYS A 12 14.66 -2.00 4.41
C LYS A 12 14.68 -3.40 3.79
N ALA A 13 13.52 -3.96 3.44
CA ALA A 13 13.45 -5.28 2.81
C ALA A 13 13.64 -5.23 1.28
N GLY A 14 13.54 -4.05 0.66
CA GLY A 14 13.56 -3.89 -0.81
C GLY A 14 14.62 -2.94 -1.36
N LEU A 15 15.16 -1.99 -0.59
CA LEU A 15 16.03 -0.94 -1.14
C LEU A 15 17.43 -1.41 -1.59
N LEU A 16 17.78 -2.68 -1.40
CA LEU A 16 19.04 -3.28 -1.88
C LEU A 16 18.88 -4.14 -3.14
N SER A 17 17.67 -4.35 -3.65
CA SER A 17 17.47 -4.89 -4.99
C SER A 17 16.89 -3.81 -5.89
N ARG A 18 17.44 -3.68 -7.10
CA ARG A 18 17.05 -2.70 -8.12
C ARG A 18 15.60 -2.90 -8.62
N ASP A 19 14.87 -3.86 -8.04
CA ASP A 19 13.55 -4.36 -8.42
C ASP A 19 12.41 -3.80 -7.53
N SER A 20 12.70 -3.11 -6.43
CA SER A 20 11.66 -2.67 -5.46
C SER A 20 10.69 -1.60 -5.98
N ALA A 21 11.08 -0.85 -7.03
CA ALA A 21 10.17 0.08 -7.72
C ALA A 21 9.12 -0.67 -8.56
N GLU A 22 9.39 -1.91 -8.98
CA GLU A 22 8.41 -2.75 -9.66
C GLU A 22 7.41 -3.39 -8.69
N ASP A 23 7.82 -3.64 -7.44
CA ASP A 23 7.03 -4.45 -6.50
C ASP A 23 5.77 -3.74 -6.01
N TYR A 24 5.81 -2.44 -5.71
CA TYR A 24 4.60 -1.74 -5.25
C TYR A 24 3.58 -1.54 -6.39
N ASN A 25 4.05 -1.35 -7.64
CA ASN A 25 3.17 -1.27 -8.80
C ASN A 25 2.44 -2.61 -9.01
N LYS A 26 3.13 -3.74 -8.90
CA LYS A 26 2.52 -5.09 -8.93
C LYS A 26 1.50 -5.29 -7.81
N ILE A 27 1.79 -4.80 -6.60
CA ILE A 27 0.82 -4.82 -5.49
C ILE A 27 -0.45 -4.03 -5.86
N ILE A 28 -0.31 -2.80 -6.38
CA ILE A 28 -1.44 -2.00 -6.83
C ILE A 28 -2.25 -2.75 -7.89
N GLU A 29 -1.61 -3.24 -8.95
CA GLU A 29 -2.26 -3.97 -10.03
C GLU A 29 -3.05 -5.20 -9.54
N ASN A 30 -2.50 -5.94 -8.58
CA ASN A 30 -3.18 -7.10 -7.99
C ASN A 30 -4.44 -6.69 -7.23
N TYR A 31 -4.38 -5.59 -6.46
CA TYR A 31 -5.56 -5.05 -5.78
C TYR A 31 -6.62 -4.51 -6.75
N LEU A 32 -6.21 -3.87 -7.85
CA LEU A 32 -7.14 -3.40 -8.87
C LEU A 32 -7.94 -4.56 -9.48
N LYS A 33 -7.31 -5.73 -9.72
CA LYS A 33 -7.99 -6.95 -10.22
C LYS A 33 -9.06 -7.46 -9.24
N GLU A 34 -8.92 -7.17 -7.96
CA GLU A 34 -9.85 -7.56 -6.88
C GLU A 34 -10.94 -6.51 -6.61
N ASN A 35 -11.12 -5.53 -7.50
CA ASN A 35 -12.03 -4.39 -7.37
C ASN A 35 -11.72 -3.44 -6.19
N TRP A 36 -10.47 -3.41 -5.72
CA TRP A 36 -10.01 -2.35 -4.84
C TRP A 36 -9.59 -1.15 -5.67
N LYS A 37 -10.05 0.03 -5.28
CA LYS A 37 -9.63 1.30 -5.84
C LYS A 37 -8.41 1.80 -5.08
N PHE A 38 -7.33 2.10 -5.80
CA PHE A 38 -6.17 2.77 -5.21
C PHE A 38 -6.50 4.24 -4.89
N ILE A 39 -6.15 4.68 -3.67
CA ILE A 39 -6.48 6.02 -3.16
C ILE A 39 -5.24 6.88 -3.03
N GLN A 40 -4.24 6.42 -2.27
CA GLN A 40 -3.03 7.21 -2.03
C GLN A 40 -1.86 6.35 -1.52
N ILE A 41 -0.66 6.92 -1.60
CA ILE A 41 0.51 6.48 -0.86
C ILE A 41 0.63 7.36 0.39
N PHE A 42 0.89 6.78 1.56
CA PHE A 42 1.15 7.51 2.79
C PHE A 42 2.49 7.09 3.38
N ALA A 43 3.43 8.02 3.48
CA ALA A 43 4.73 7.81 4.11
C ALA A 43 4.81 8.71 5.35
N PRO A 44 4.44 8.22 6.54
CA PRO A 44 4.50 9.04 7.74
C PRO A 44 5.96 9.45 8.02
N SER A 45 6.19 10.72 8.35
CA SER A 45 7.52 11.14 8.81
C SER A 45 7.79 10.45 10.14
N THR A 46 8.67 9.46 10.16
CA THR A 46 9.11 8.83 11.41
C THR A 46 10.08 9.80 12.09
N GLY A 47 9.56 10.70 12.93
CA GLY A 47 10.32 11.74 13.64
C GLY A 47 11.38 11.23 14.63
N ARG A 48 11.74 9.95 14.58
CA ARG A 48 12.86 9.33 15.31
C ARG A 48 13.74 8.59 14.31
N TYR A 49 15.01 8.94 14.33
CA TYR A 49 16.12 8.56 13.45
C TYR A 49 16.34 7.04 13.26
N GLU A 50 15.59 6.17 13.96
CA GLU A 50 15.85 4.74 14.09
C GLU A 50 14.77 3.82 13.49
N PHE A 51 13.61 4.35 13.07
CA PHE A 51 12.59 3.52 12.43
C PHE A 51 12.91 3.26 10.96
N LEU A 52 12.72 2.02 10.53
CA LEU A 52 12.87 1.64 9.12
C LEU A 52 11.88 2.50 8.32
N PRO A 53 12.31 3.20 7.26
CA PRO A 53 11.38 4.02 6.51
C PRO A 53 10.39 3.04 5.85
N TYR A 54 9.11 3.29 6.00
CA TYR A 54 8.04 2.51 5.39
C TYR A 54 7.04 3.47 4.76
N PHE A 55 6.26 2.95 3.83
CA PHE A 55 5.08 3.65 3.34
C PHE A 55 3.90 2.69 3.26
N GLU A 56 2.70 3.22 3.21
CA GLU A 56 1.46 2.48 3.09
C GLU A 56 0.80 2.80 1.76
N LEU A 57 0.27 1.77 1.12
CA LEU A 57 -0.68 1.90 0.02
C LEU A 57 -2.10 1.80 0.58
N ILE A 58 -2.93 2.78 0.28
CA ILE A 58 -4.29 2.88 0.79
C ILE A 58 -5.28 2.59 -0.33
N PHE A 59 -6.20 1.68 -0.07
CA PHE A 59 -7.21 1.22 -1.01
C PHE A 59 -8.62 1.29 -0.41
N GLU A 60 -9.62 1.40 -1.27
CA GLU A 60 -11.03 1.33 -0.90
C GLU A 60 -11.82 0.41 -1.83
N ARG A 61 -12.83 -0.28 -1.29
CA ARG A 61 -13.78 -1.05 -2.10
C ARG A 61 -15.21 -0.78 -1.63
N LYS A 62 -16.16 -0.77 -2.56
CA LYS A 62 -17.59 -0.69 -2.21
C LYS A 62 -18.02 -1.96 -1.50
N ILE A 63 -18.57 -1.82 -0.30
CA ILE A 63 -19.26 -2.91 0.38
C ILE A 63 -20.53 -3.21 -0.40
N LYS A 64 -20.64 -4.44 -0.91
CA LYS A 64 -21.88 -4.93 -1.49
C LYS A 64 -22.84 -5.21 -0.33
N ASN A 65 -23.84 -4.36 -0.17
CA ASN A 65 -24.97 -4.68 0.68
C ASN A 65 -25.84 -5.68 -0.10
N PHE A 66 -25.89 -6.92 0.36
CA PHE A 66 -26.92 -7.84 -0.06
C PHE A 66 -28.15 -7.51 0.79
N ASN A 67 -29.19 -6.98 0.14
CA ASN A 67 -30.52 -6.82 0.74
C ASN A 67 -31.23 -8.17 0.80
#